data_AF-A0A1S3JJ66-F1
#
_entry.id   AF-A0A1S3JJ66-F1
#
_cell.length_a   1.000
_cell.length_b   1.000
_cell.length_c   1.000
_cell.angle_alpha   90.00
_cell.angle_beta   90.00
_cell.angle_gamma   90.00
#
_symmetry.space_group_name_H-M   'P 1'
#
loop_
_entity.id
_entity.type
_entity.pdbx_description
1 polymer ?
#
loop_
_entity_poly.entity_id
_entity_poly.type
_entity_poly.pdbx_seq_one_letter_code
_entity_poly.pdbx_strand_id
1 'polypeptide(L)'
;MGYAENLVKAHAKQKACFEALEYLYKNNWTIMIKSTNPNDLCVLRRSDVLNWVPTMPQSVPADGARSGSSAAMNMMAKMGWTGGGLGSSENKGLPSAIEVAPSNTFSKRGVGNTIYDRVSSDLISKLEELLEFYAQCNTIDEIVFPGIEFSAEEKKAVIQIGQKYGLKTCGTEYNKMNYVLVGRKFTGSDLVKFLELHGNCSNKYMLVKPDTFQVEMNIP
;
A
#
# COMPACT_ATOMS: atom_id res chain seq x y z
N MET A 1 53.10 3.25 -19.80
CA MET A 1 52.90 4.66 -19.42
C MET A 1 51.43 5.02 -19.16
N GLY A 2 50.48 4.60 -20.03
CA GLY A 2 49.05 4.97 -19.87
C GLY A 2 48.29 4.46 -18.63
N TYR A 3 48.72 3.35 -18.01
CA TYR A 3 48.02 2.81 -16.81
C TYR A 3 48.18 3.69 -15.57
N ALA A 4 49.36 4.27 -15.35
CA ALA A 4 49.61 5.13 -14.19
C ALA A 4 48.86 6.47 -14.28
N GLU A 5 48.80 7.07 -15.46
CA GLU A 5 48.06 8.32 -15.68
C GLU A 5 46.55 8.16 -15.49
N ASN A 6 45.99 7.01 -15.85
CA ASN A 6 44.57 6.71 -15.67
C ASN A 6 44.20 6.55 -14.18
N LEU A 7 45.09 5.95 -13.38
CA LEU A 7 44.90 5.83 -11.92
C LEU A 7 44.92 7.19 -11.22
N VAL A 8 45.85 8.07 -11.60
CA VAL A 8 45.93 9.43 -11.04
C VAL A 8 44.69 10.24 -11.38
N LYS A 9 44.21 10.16 -12.63
CA LYS A 9 42.97 10.83 -13.06
C LYS A 9 41.75 10.29 -12.32
N ALA A 10 41.66 8.97 -12.11
CA ALA A 10 40.58 8.35 -11.35
C ALA A 10 40.58 8.83 -9.89
N HIS A 11 41.75 8.85 -9.25
CA HIS A 11 41.88 9.31 -7.87
C HIS A 11 41.55 10.81 -7.72
N ALA A 12 41.99 11.66 -8.66
CA ALA A 12 41.66 13.08 -8.65
C ALA A 12 40.16 13.35 -8.81
N LYS A 13 39.48 12.60 -9.70
CA LYS A 13 38.01 12.67 -9.85
C LYS A 13 37.29 12.25 -8.58
N GLN A 14 37.78 11.18 -7.95
CA GLN A 14 37.20 10.67 -6.72
C GLN A 14 37.34 11.70 -5.58
N LYS A 15 38.52 12.30 -5.43
CA LYS A 15 38.78 13.37 -4.45
C LYS A 15 37.87 14.58 -4.67
N ALA A 16 37.76 15.07 -5.91
CA ALA A 16 36.89 16.19 -6.25
C ALA A 16 35.41 15.87 -5.98
N CYS A 17 34.97 14.63 -6.24
CA CYS A 17 33.61 14.19 -5.94
C CYS A 17 33.32 14.22 -4.42
N PHE A 18 34.27 13.78 -3.59
CA PHE A 18 34.12 13.82 -2.14
C PHE A 18 34.06 15.25 -1.60
N GLU A 19 34.96 16.14 -2.05
CA GLU A 19 34.94 17.56 -1.65
C GLU A 19 33.61 18.22 -2.03
N ALA A 20 33.08 17.91 -3.22
CA ALA A 20 31.78 18.40 -3.66
C ALA A 20 30.63 17.84 -2.79
N LEU A 21 30.64 16.54 -2.46
CA LEU A 21 29.62 15.94 -1.59
C LEU A 21 29.65 16.53 -0.18
N GLU A 22 30.84 16.74 0.39
CA GLU A 22 31.00 17.37 1.69
C GLU A 22 30.42 18.79 1.71
N TYR A 23 30.69 19.57 0.66
CA TYR A 23 30.08 20.90 0.50
C TYR A 23 28.56 20.84 0.41
N LEU A 24 28.01 19.86 -0.30
CA LEU A 24 26.55 19.70 -0.43
C LEU A 24 25.92 19.30 0.91
N TYR A 25 26.52 18.39 1.68
CA TYR A 25 25.99 17.97 2.98
C TYR A 25 26.03 19.07 4.04
N LYS A 26 26.97 20.01 3.94
CA LYS A 26 27.05 21.17 4.84
C LYS A 26 25.99 22.23 4.53
N ASN A 27 25.60 22.38 3.26
CA ASN A 27 24.74 23.49 2.85
C ASN A 27 23.30 23.09 2.50
N ASN A 28 23.04 21.82 2.19
CA ASN A 28 21.75 21.38 1.66
C ASN A 28 21.12 20.24 2.47
N TRP A 29 19.80 20.26 2.53
CA TRP A 29 19.03 19.13 3.02
C TRP A 29 19.19 17.94 2.09
N THR A 30 19.43 16.77 2.68
CA THR A 30 19.72 15.55 1.93
C THR A 30 18.73 14.45 2.30
N ILE A 31 18.17 13.80 1.28
CA ILE A 31 17.35 12.60 1.47
C ILE A 31 18.24 11.37 1.26
N MET A 32 18.45 10.61 2.33
CA MET A 32 19.18 9.35 2.31
C MET A 32 18.20 8.18 2.15
N ILE A 33 18.60 7.17 1.40
CA ILE A 33 17.83 5.92 1.24
C ILE A 33 18.41 4.90 2.23
N LYS A 34 17.60 4.46 3.21
CA LYS A 34 18.03 3.55 4.27
C LYS A 34 18.21 2.13 3.78
N SER A 35 17.24 1.63 3.02
CA SER A 35 17.28 0.30 2.44
C SER A 35 16.73 0.31 1.02
N THR A 36 17.40 -0.46 0.18
CA THR A 36 16.98 -0.79 -1.19
C THR A 36 16.40 -2.21 -1.25
N ASN A 37 16.50 -2.98 -0.17
CA ASN A 37 15.96 -4.34 -0.11
C ASN A 37 14.44 -4.29 0.08
N PRO A 38 13.64 -4.87 -0.84
CA PRO A 38 12.19 -4.87 -0.74
C PRO A 38 11.66 -5.54 0.54
N ASN A 39 12.43 -6.45 1.14
CA ASN A 39 12.01 -7.17 2.34
C ASN A 39 12.07 -6.32 3.61
N ASP A 40 12.79 -5.20 3.59
CA ASP A 40 12.86 -4.28 4.74
C ASP A 40 11.70 -3.27 4.74
N LEU A 41 10.83 -3.34 3.73
CA LEU A 41 9.65 -2.48 3.56
C LEU A 41 8.38 -3.18 4.06
N CYS A 42 7.22 -2.56 3.86
CA CYS A 42 5.93 -3.14 4.23
C CYS A 42 5.55 -4.28 3.28
N VAL A 43 5.98 -5.50 3.60
CA VAL A 43 5.66 -6.70 2.81
C VAL A 43 4.25 -7.17 3.15
N LEU A 44 3.36 -7.21 2.16
CA LEU A 44 2.02 -7.77 2.29
C LEU A 44 1.95 -9.18 1.74
N ARG A 45 1.58 -10.12 2.61
CA ARG A 45 1.34 -11.49 2.21
C ARG A 45 -0.06 -11.66 1.64
N ARG A 46 -0.26 -12.71 0.85
CA ARG A 46 -1.56 -13.08 0.28
C ARG A 46 -2.64 -13.24 1.36
N SER A 47 -2.29 -13.88 2.48
CA SER A 47 -3.21 -14.04 3.62
C SER A 47 -3.62 -12.69 4.22
N ASP A 48 -2.68 -11.75 4.28
CA ASP A 48 -2.91 -10.44 4.88
C ASP A 48 -3.85 -9.60 4.00
N VAL A 49 -3.76 -9.73 2.67
CA VAL A 49 -4.70 -9.12 1.71
C VAL A 49 -6.10 -9.72 1.82
N LEU A 50 -6.22 -11.05 1.89
CA LEU A 50 -7.52 -11.72 1.94
C LEU A 50 -8.26 -11.45 3.27
N ASN A 51 -7.51 -11.39 4.36
CA ASN A 51 -8.04 -11.08 5.69
C ASN A 51 -8.10 -9.58 5.97
N TRP A 52 -7.77 -8.73 4.99
CA TRP A 52 -7.77 -7.30 5.19
C TRP A 52 -9.20 -6.79 5.41
N VAL A 53 -9.36 -6.06 6.51
CA VAL A 53 -10.60 -5.36 6.86
C VAL A 53 -10.27 -3.87 6.94
N PRO A 54 -11.06 -3.00 6.30
CA PRO A 54 -10.89 -1.56 6.45
C PRO A 54 -11.10 -1.18 7.91
N THR A 55 -10.01 -0.94 8.62
CA THR A 55 -10.10 -0.27 9.92
C THR A 55 -10.29 1.19 9.61
N MET A 56 -11.56 1.65 9.59
CA MET A 56 -11.82 3.09 9.58
C MET A 56 -11.04 3.69 10.76
N PRO A 57 -10.27 4.78 10.56
CA PRO A 57 -9.77 5.52 11.71
C PRO A 57 -10.99 5.92 12.52
N GLN A 58 -11.15 5.35 13.72
CA GLN A 58 -12.13 5.85 14.67
C GLN A 58 -11.85 7.34 14.80
N SER A 59 -12.83 8.16 14.42
CA SER A 59 -12.92 9.51 14.94
C SER A 59 -12.65 9.42 16.44
N VAL A 60 -11.61 10.11 16.90
CA VAL A 60 -11.35 10.35 18.33
C VAL A 60 -12.70 10.50 19.05
N PRO A 61 -12.96 9.73 20.12
CA PRO A 61 -14.24 9.82 20.79
C PRO A 61 -14.41 11.26 21.24
N ALA A 62 -15.41 11.94 20.69
CA ALA A 62 -15.90 13.15 21.29
C ALA A 62 -16.38 12.73 22.69
N ASP A 63 -15.64 13.15 23.71
CA ASP A 63 -16.10 13.10 25.09
C ASP A 63 -17.51 13.70 25.15
N GLY A 64 -18.48 12.87 25.51
CA GLY A 64 -19.83 13.32 25.84
C GLY A 64 -20.97 12.64 25.10
N ALA A 65 -21.56 11.68 25.81
CA ALA A 65 -23.01 11.53 25.99
C ALA A 65 -23.75 10.37 25.27
N ARG A 66 -24.29 9.53 26.16
CA ARG A 66 -25.59 8.83 26.13
C ARG A 66 -25.72 7.56 25.29
N SER A 67 -25.67 6.45 26.03
CA SER A 67 -26.63 5.34 25.91
C SER A 67 -28.03 5.83 25.49
N GLY A 68 -28.56 5.30 24.39
CA GLY A 68 -29.93 5.55 23.96
C GLY A 68 -30.21 5.15 22.50
N SER A 69 -30.99 4.07 22.32
CA SER A 69 -31.70 3.63 21.11
C SER A 69 -31.21 4.15 19.75
N SER A 70 -30.57 3.29 18.95
CA SER A 70 -30.28 3.61 17.54
C SER A 70 -31.59 3.80 16.75
N ALA A 71 -31.57 4.69 15.74
CA ALA A 71 -32.72 4.93 14.86
C ALA A 71 -33.24 3.64 14.20
N ALA A 72 -32.36 2.66 13.98
CA ALA A 72 -32.70 1.34 13.48
C ALA A 72 -33.63 0.58 14.44
N MET A 73 -33.37 0.61 15.76
CA MET A 73 -34.26 0.00 16.76
C MET A 73 -35.65 0.66 16.79
N ASN A 74 -35.71 1.99 16.64
CA ASN A 74 -36.98 2.72 16.60
C ASN A 74 -37.77 2.45 15.30
N MET A 75 -37.09 2.29 14.16
CA MET A 75 -37.74 1.85 12.91
C MET A 75 -38.29 0.44 13.04
N MET A 76 -37.50 -0.51 13.56
CA MET A 76 -37.94 -1.89 13.75
C MET A 76 -39.15 -1.97 14.69
N ALA A 77 -39.13 -1.25 15.81
CA ALA A 77 -40.26 -1.18 16.73
C ALA A 77 -41.53 -0.59 16.08
N LYS A 78 -41.40 0.47 15.27
CA LYS A 78 -42.54 1.06 14.54
C LYS A 78 -43.14 0.15 13.48
N MET A 79 -42.35 -0.79 12.94
CA MET A 79 -42.81 -1.81 12.00
C MET A 79 -43.37 -3.07 12.70
N GLY A 80 -43.54 -3.03 14.02
CA GLY A 80 -44.11 -4.12 14.81
C GLY A 80 -43.11 -5.21 15.22
N TRP A 81 -41.83 -5.04 14.92
CA TRP A 81 -40.79 -5.95 15.43
C TRP A 81 -40.49 -5.62 16.89
N THR A 82 -41.17 -6.34 17.78
CA THR A 82 -40.80 -6.42 19.20
C THR A 82 -39.78 -7.55 19.36
N GLY A 83 -38.63 -7.22 19.95
CA GLY A 83 -37.49 -8.13 20.05
C GLY A 83 -37.83 -9.43 20.79
N GLY A 84 -37.81 -10.53 20.05
CA GLY A 84 -37.87 -11.90 20.53
C GLY A 84 -37.39 -12.80 19.40
N GLY A 85 -36.44 -13.70 19.67
CA GLY A 85 -35.77 -14.50 18.65
C GLY A 85 -36.75 -15.19 17.70
N LEU A 86 -36.48 -15.10 16.40
CA LEU A 86 -37.11 -15.91 15.36
C LEU A 86 -36.93 -17.39 15.71
N GLY A 87 -37.97 -18.05 16.26
CA GLY A 87 -37.92 -19.48 16.53
C GLY A 87 -38.82 -20.05 17.62
N SER A 88 -39.73 -19.31 18.26
CA SER A 88 -40.69 -19.91 19.19
C SER A 88 -42.15 -19.65 18.80
N SER A 89 -42.88 -20.76 18.73
CA SER A 89 -44.31 -20.97 18.45
C SER A 89 -44.82 -20.69 17.02
N GLU A 90 -45.01 -21.81 16.31
CA GLU A 90 -46.16 -22.11 15.45
C GLU A 90 -46.27 -21.44 14.06
N ASN A 91 -45.68 -22.13 13.08
CA ASN A 91 -46.36 -22.70 11.91
C ASN A 91 -47.37 -21.82 11.14
N LYS A 92 -46.91 -21.18 10.05
CA LYS A 92 -47.62 -21.15 8.74
C LYS A 92 -46.62 -21.05 7.59
N GLY A 93 -46.14 -22.20 7.13
CA GLY A 93 -45.55 -22.32 5.80
C GLY A 93 -46.64 -22.14 4.73
N LEU A 94 -46.32 -21.38 3.68
CA LEU A 94 -47.06 -21.40 2.42
C LEU A 94 -46.23 -22.18 1.40
N PRO A 95 -46.83 -23.12 0.64
CA PRO A 95 -46.11 -24.04 -0.21
C PRO A 95 -45.77 -23.39 -1.56
N SER A 96 -44.69 -23.88 -2.17
CA SER A 96 -44.20 -23.60 -3.53
C SER A 96 -43.59 -22.21 -3.77
N ALA A 97 -42.36 -22.01 -3.28
CA ALA A 97 -41.43 -21.12 -3.95
C ALA A 97 -40.94 -21.85 -5.22
N ILE A 98 -41.20 -21.24 -6.37
CA ILE A 98 -40.83 -21.71 -7.71
C ILE A 98 -39.33 -22.02 -7.74
N GLU A 99 -38.99 -23.25 -8.13
CA GLU A 99 -37.62 -23.65 -8.46
C GLU A 99 -37.14 -22.80 -9.64
N VAL A 100 -36.42 -21.72 -9.33
CA VAL A 100 -35.60 -21.06 -10.34
C VAL A 100 -34.41 -21.99 -10.54
N ALA A 101 -34.45 -22.75 -11.65
CA ALA A 101 -33.30 -23.49 -12.17
C ALA A 101 -32.05 -22.61 -12.08
N PRO A 102 -30.85 -23.15 -11.80
CA PRO A 102 -29.62 -22.37 -11.78
C PRO A 102 -29.28 -21.93 -13.21
N SER A 103 -29.99 -20.92 -13.70
CA SER A 103 -29.64 -20.22 -14.92
C SER A 103 -28.40 -19.42 -14.57
N ASN A 104 -27.25 -20.01 -14.89
CA ASN A 104 -25.96 -19.36 -15.09
C ASN A 104 -26.15 -17.86 -15.21
N THR A 105 -25.89 -17.13 -14.13
CA THR A 105 -25.86 -15.67 -14.14
C THR A 105 -24.78 -15.30 -15.15
N PHE A 106 -25.21 -15.00 -16.38
CA PHE A 106 -24.38 -14.44 -17.41
C PHE A 106 -23.87 -13.11 -16.88
N SER A 107 -22.67 -13.14 -16.31
CA SER A 107 -21.88 -11.95 -16.04
C SER A 107 -21.84 -11.12 -17.32
N LYS A 108 -22.33 -9.88 -17.25
CA LYS A 108 -22.19 -8.87 -18.31
C LYS A 108 -20.70 -8.69 -18.62
N ARG A 109 -20.18 -9.49 -19.54
CA ARG A 109 -18.79 -9.43 -20.02
C ARG A 109 -18.69 -8.31 -21.06
N GLY A 110 -18.25 -7.15 -20.61
CA GLY A 110 -17.72 -6.13 -21.52
C GLY A 110 -16.44 -6.64 -22.18
N VAL A 111 -16.28 -6.40 -23.48
CA VAL A 111 -15.07 -6.71 -24.23
C VAL A 111 -13.94 -5.79 -23.72
N GLY A 112 -13.00 -6.32 -22.93
CA GLY A 112 -11.83 -5.54 -22.49
C GLY A 112 -11.09 -6.02 -21.22
N ASN A 113 -11.64 -6.91 -20.40
CA ASN A 113 -11.05 -7.31 -19.12
C ASN A 113 -10.59 -8.79 -19.10
N THR A 114 -9.74 -9.19 -20.04
CA THR A 114 -9.25 -10.59 -20.14
C THR A 114 -8.16 -10.96 -19.13
N ILE A 115 -7.72 -10.02 -18.29
CA ILE A 115 -6.61 -10.24 -17.34
C ILE A 115 -7.13 -10.85 -16.03
N TYR A 116 -8.38 -10.55 -15.67
CA TYR A 116 -9.00 -11.02 -14.43
C TYR A 116 -9.60 -12.43 -14.56
N ASP A 117 -9.66 -13.01 -15.76
CA ASP A 117 -10.25 -14.33 -16.00
C ASP A 117 -9.54 -15.48 -15.27
N ARG A 118 -8.30 -15.26 -14.83
CA ARG A 118 -7.46 -16.26 -14.15
C ARG A 118 -7.13 -15.92 -12.70
N VAL A 119 -7.61 -14.78 -12.20
CA VAL A 119 -7.42 -14.34 -10.83
C VAL A 119 -8.73 -14.47 -10.07
N SER A 120 -8.70 -14.96 -8.83
CA SER A 120 -9.90 -15.06 -7.99
C SER A 120 -10.55 -13.68 -7.81
N SER A 121 -11.85 -13.59 -8.09
CA SER A 121 -12.66 -12.37 -7.92
C SER A 121 -12.47 -11.74 -6.55
N ASP A 122 -12.44 -12.58 -5.51
CA ASP A 122 -12.37 -12.14 -4.12
C ASP A 122 -11.05 -11.42 -3.82
N LEU A 123 -9.95 -11.92 -4.39
CA LEU A 123 -8.63 -11.29 -4.26
C LEU A 123 -8.61 -9.94 -4.99
N ILE A 124 -9.20 -9.85 -6.19
CA ILE A 124 -9.26 -8.58 -6.95
C ILE A 124 -10.03 -7.54 -6.15
N SER A 125 -11.22 -7.89 -5.65
CA SER A 125 -12.03 -6.97 -4.84
C SER A 125 -11.28 -6.52 -3.59
N LYS A 126 -10.57 -7.42 -2.91
CA LYS A 126 -9.76 -7.08 -1.74
C LYS A 126 -8.56 -6.18 -2.09
N LEU A 127 -7.89 -6.43 -3.21
CA LEU A 127 -6.82 -5.55 -3.68
C LEU A 127 -7.34 -4.16 -4.05
N GLU A 128 -8.51 -4.05 -4.67
CA GLU A 128 -9.14 -2.77 -4.97
C GLU A 128 -9.43 -2.00 -3.68
N GLU A 129 -10.10 -2.61 -2.70
CA GLU A 129 -10.40 -1.97 -1.41
C GLU A 129 -9.12 -1.52 -0.68
N LEU A 130 -8.10 -2.39 -0.65
CA LEU A 130 -6.82 -2.12 0.03
C LEU A 130 -6.06 -0.97 -0.64
N LEU A 131 -5.94 -0.99 -1.97
CA LEU A 131 -5.19 0.03 -2.71
C LEU A 131 -5.94 1.37 -2.76
N GLU A 132 -7.27 1.35 -2.75
CA GLU A 132 -8.09 2.54 -2.60
C GLU A 132 -7.87 3.19 -1.22
N PHE A 133 -7.95 2.38 -0.15
CA PHE A 133 -7.68 2.85 1.20
C PHE A 133 -6.25 3.39 1.33
N TYR A 134 -5.28 2.69 0.77
CA TYR A 134 -3.89 3.14 0.76
C TYR A 134 -3.70 4.46 -0.01
N ALA A 135 -4.42 4.68 -1.11
CA ALA A 135 -4.36 5.94 -1.85
C ALA A 135 -4.89 7.13 -1.04
N GLN A 136 -5.89 6.89 -0.18
CA GLN A 136 -6.45 7.87 0.76
C GLN A 136 -5.54 8.09 1.97
N CYS A 137 -4.78 7.07 2.39
CA CYS A 137 -3.81 7.19 3.47
C CYS A 137 -2.67 8.16 3.08
N ASN A 138 -2.33 9.05 4.01
CA ASN A 138 -1.19 9.95 3.83
C ASN A 138 0.11 9.29 4.31
N THR A 139 0.47 8.14 3.71
CA THR A 139 1.67 7.37 4.05
C THR A 139 2.74 7.47 2.96
N ILE A 140 4.00 7.42 3.39
CA ILE A 140 5.19 7.45 2.52
C ILE A 140 5.74 6.05 2.24
N ASP A 141 5.44 5.09 3.12
CA ASP A 141 6.00 3.75 3.06
C ASP A 141 5.36 2.96 1.92
N GLU A 142 6.22 2.38 1.07
CA GLU A 142 5.78 1.58 -0.06
C GLU A 142 5.33 0.18 0.41
N ILE A 143 4.24 -0.30 -0.19
CA ILE A 143 3.74 -1.66 -0.03
C ILE A 143 4.48 -2.57 -1.00
N VAL A 144 4.95 -3.73 -0.52
CA VAL A 144 5.66 -4.72 -1.30
C VAL A 144 4.84 -6.00 -1.40
N PHE A 145 4.55 -6.42 -2.64
CA PHE A 145 3.93 -7.70 -2.94
C PHE A 145 5.03 -8.70 -3.35
N PRO A 146 5.30 -9.74 -2.54
CA PRO A 146 6.39 -10.67 -2.77
C PRO A 146 6.07 -11.64 -3.91
N GLY A 147 7.10 -11.98 -4.68
CA GLY A 147 6.93 -12.76 -5.89
C GLY A 147 6.49 -14.19 -5.73
N ILE A 148 6.72 -14.76 -4.54
CA ILE A 148 6.45 -16.15 -4.20
C ILE A 148 4.95 -16.38 -3.96
N GLU A 149 4.23 -15.36 -3.47
CA GLU A 149 2.84 -15.52 -3.03
C GLU A 149 1.80 -15.04 -4.05
N PHE A 150 2.26 -14.30 -5.06
CA PHE A 150 1.43 -13.76 -6.12
C PHE A 150 1.84 -14.34 -7.47
N SER A 151 0.87 -14.74 -8.27
CA SER A 151 1.07 -15.17 -9.66
C SER A 151 1.46 -13.98 -10.55
N ALA A 152 1.95 -14.26 -11.76
CA ALA A 152 2.26 -13.20 -12.71
C ALA A 152 1.01 -12.38 -13.12
N GLU A 153 -0.16 -13.00 -13.15
CA GLU A 153 -1.43 -12.35 -13.49
C GLU A 153 -1.95 -11.51 -12.32
N GLU A 154 -1.77 -11.98 -11.09
CA GLU A 154 -2.11 -11.22 -9.87
C GLU A 154 -1.22 -9.99 -9.72
N LYS A 155 0.08 -10.11 -10.01
CA LYS A 155 0.99 -8.96 -10.04
C LYS A 155 0.58 -7.92 -11.08
N LYS A 156 0.10 -8.36 -12.26
CA LYS A 156 -0.45 -7.45 -13.27
C LYS A 156 -1.71 -6.76 -12.76
N ALA A 157 -2.60 -7.48 -12.07
CA ALA A 157 -3.78 -6.90 -11.45
C ALA A 157 -3.39 -5.82 -10.41
N VAL A 158 -2.43 -6.10 -9.51
CA VAL A 158 -1.91 -5.10 -8.55
C VAL A 158 -1.41 -3.85 -9.25
N ILE A 159 -0.61 -4.01 -10.32
CA ILE A 159 -0.08 -2.87 -11.09
C ILE A 159 -1.22 -2.05 -11.72
N GLN A 160 -2.20 -2.71 -12.34
CA GLN A 160 -3.32 -2.04 -13.00
C GLN A 160 -4.23 -1.30 -12.01
N ILE A 161 -4.56 -1.95 -10.89
CA ILE A 161 -5.36 -1.35 -9.82
C ILE A 161 -4.59 -0.16 -9.22
N GLY A 162 -3.30 -0.32 -8.93
CA GLY A 162 -2.47 0.78 -8.43
C GLY A 162 -2.45 1.98 -9.39
N GLN A 163 -2.31 1.73 -10.69
CA GLN A 163 -2.36 2.78 -11.71
C GLN A 163 -3.73 3.46 -11.80
N LYS A 164 -4.83 2.71 -11.67
CA LYS A 164 -6.21 3.23 -11.61
C LYS A 164 -6.38 4.24 -10.48
N TYR A 165 -5.77 4.02 -9.32
CA TYR A 165 -5.79 4.95 -8.18
C TYR A 165 -4.64 5.99 -8.19
N GLY A 166 -3.88 6.10 -9.29
CA GLY A 166 -2.82 7.11 -9.44
C GLY A 166 -1.53 6.81 -8.66
N LEU A 167 -1.39 5.62 -8.10
CA LEU A 167 -0.21 5.18 -7.35
C LEU A 167 0.99 4.95 -8.27
N LYS A 168 2.18 5.01 -7.68
CA LYS A 168 3.44 4.59 -8.31
C LYS A 168 3.54 3.07 -8.16
N THR A 169 3.67 2.37 -9.28
CA THR A 169 3.84 0.92 -9.30
C THR A 169 5.16 0.56 -9.99
N CYS A 170 5.98 -0.30 -9.39
CA CYS A 170 7.25 -0.73 -9.98
C CYS A 170 7.47 -2.24 -9.76
N GLY A 171 7.73 -2.98 -10.84
CA GLY A 171 8.24 -4.34 -10.74
C GLY A 171 9.74 -4.30 -10.48
N THR A 172 10.22 -5.00 -9.45
CA THR A 172 11.64 -5.07 -9.11
C THR A 172 12.04 -6.53 -8.90
N GLU A 173 13.21 -6.90 -9.37
CA GLU A 173 13.80 -8.21 -9.07
C GLU A 173 14.89 -8.04 -8.00
N TYR A 174 14.82 -8.85 -6.96
CA TYR A 174 15.84 -8.91 -5.91
C TYR A 174 16.09 -10.36 -5.51
N ASN A 175 17.35 -10.79 -5.47
CA ASN A 175 17.74 -12.17 -5.16
C ASN A 175 16.96 -13.24 -5.97
N LYS A 176 16.78 -13.02 -7.29
CA LYS A 176 16.02 -13.91 -8.20
C LYS A 176 14.53 -14.04 -7.88
N MET A 177 13.99 -13.16 -7.05
CA MET A 177 12.57 -13.07 -6.73
C MET A 177 11.98 -11.77 -7.27
N ASN A 178 10.79 -11.85 -7.84
CA ASN A 178 10.12 -10.72 -8.49
C ASN A 178 9.10 -10.05 -7.57
N TYR A 179 9.36 -8.84 -7.13
CA TYR A 179 8.49 -8.04 -6.27
C TYR A 179 7.70 -7.01 -7.09
N VAL A 180 6.53 -6.63 -6.58
CA VAL A 180 5.80 -5.44 -7.05
C VAL A 180 5.74 -4.46 -5.89
N LEU A 181 6.28 -3.26 -6.10
CA LEU A 181 6.20 -2.16 -5.16
C LEU A 181 5.08 -1.22 -5.55
N VAL A 182 4.29 -0.80 -4.57
CA VAL A 182 3.21 0.17 -4.72
C VAL A 182 3.43 1.30 -3.72
N GLY A 183 3.57 2.52 -4.23
CA GLY A 183 3.89 3.72 -3.46
C GLY A 183 3.06 4.91 -3.92
N ARG A 184 3.11 6.02 -3.18
CA ARG A 184 2.61 7.30 -3.69
C ARG A 184 3.65 7.97 -4.57
N LYS A 185 3.20 8.86 -5.45
CA LYS A 185 4.07 9.73 -6.24
C LYS A 185 4.40 10.94 -5.39
N PHE A 186 5.68 11.18 -5.14
CA PHE A 186 6.16 12.36 -4.44
C PHE A 186 7.10 13.16 -5.34
N THR A 187 6.93 14.48 -5.34
CA THR A 187 7.98 15.40 -5.82
C THR A 187 9.06 15.48 -4.74
N GLY A 188 10.31 15.77 -5.11
CA GLY A 188 11.40 15.92 -4.14
C GLY A 188 11.08 16.92 -3.02
N SER A 189 10.44 18.05 -3.34
CA SER A 189 9.99 19.06 -2.36
C SER A 189 8.91 18.52 -1.41
N ASP A 190 7.97 17.73 -1.93
CA ASP A 190 6.86 17.18 -1.16
C ASP A 190 7.36 16.11 -0.20
N LEU A 191 8.35 15.33 -0.66
CA LEU A 191 9.02 14.31 0.13
C LEU A 191 9.75 14.93 1.33
N VAL A 192 10.49 16.03 1.13
CA VAL A 192 11.16 16.75 2.22
C VAL A 192 10.15 17.26 3.25
N LYS A 193 9.10 17.96 2.81
CA LYS A 193 8.06 18.48 3.71
C LYS A 193 7.37 17.37 4.49
N PHE A 194 7.06 16.25 3.83
CA PHE A 194 6.45 15.10 4.47
C PHE A 194 7.37 14.52 5.54
N LEU A 195 8.65 14.28 5.20
CA LEU A 195 9.61 13.73 6.16
C LEU A 195 9.83 14.68 7.34
N GLU A 196 9.87 15.99 7.12
CA GLU A 196 9.99 16.98 8.19
C GLU A 196 8.80 16.92 9.17
N LEU A 197 7.57 16.78 8.67
CA LEU A 197 6.36 16.65 9.49
C LEU A 197 6.29 15.32 10.27
N HIS A 198 6.83 14.24 9.69
CA HIS A 198 6.72 12.88 10.24
C HIS A 198 7.97 12.41 11.00
N GLY A 199 8.84 13.33 11.43
CA GLY A 199 9.97 13.01 12.33
C GLY A 199 11.29 12.64 11.63
N ASN A 200 11.49 13.11 10.40
CA ASN A 200 12.71 12.98 9.58
C ASN A 200 13.10 11.56 9.17
N CYS A 201 12.23 10.56 9.38
CA CYS A 201 12.53 9.15 9.13
C CYS A 201 11.30 8.38 8.65
N SER A 202 11.49 7.51 7.66
CA SER A 202 10.56 6.47 7.20
C SER A 202 11.32 5.14 7.11
N ASN A 203 10.64 4.04 6.76
CA ASN A 203 11.29 2.76 6.46
C ASN A 203 12.30 2.88 5.31
N LYS A 204 11.99 3.68 4.28
CA LYS A 204 12.83 3.83 3.08
C LYS A 204 13.74 5.05 3.12
N TYR A 205 13.27 6.17 3.67
CA TYR A 205 13.95 7.46 3.58
C TYR A 205 14.36 7.99 4.94
N MET A 206 15.48 8.72 4.97
CA MET A 206 15.91 9.53 6.10
C MET A 206 16.21 10.95 5.60
N LEU A 207 15.63 11.94 6.27
CA LEU A 207 15.91 13.34 5.99
C LEU A 207 17.04 13.81 6.90
N VAL A 208 18.14 14.23 6.31
CA VAL A 208 19.31 14.73 7.03
C VAL A 208 19.40 16.23 6.84
N LYS A 209 19.49 16.94 7.96
CA LYS A 209 19.69 18.40 7.98
C LYS A 209 21.13 18.75 7.60
N PRO A 210 21.36 19.95 7.06
CA PRO A 210 22.71 20.48 6.88
C PRO A 210 23.53 20.36 8.17
N ASP A 211 24.83 20.08 8.06
CA ASP A 211 25.80 19.94 9.14
C ASP A 211 25.62 18.76 10.11
N THR A 212 24.60 17.91 9.91
CA THR A 212 24.36 16.76 10.80
C THR A 212 25.01 15.47 10.29
N PHE A 213 25.44 15.43 9.04
CA PHE A 213 26.00 14.25 8.40
C PHE A 213 27.52 14.19 8.58
N GLN A 214 28.02 13.13 9.22
CA GLN A 214 29.44 12.80 9.20
C GLN A 214 29.67 11.71 8.16
N VAL A 215 30.43 12.03 7.11
CA VAL A 215 30.87 11.04 6.13
C VAL A 215 31.91 10.17 6.81
N GLU A 216 31.52 8.98 7.30
CA GLU A 216 32.50 7.99 7.73
C GLU A 216 33.29 7.52 6.50
N MET A 217 34.56 7.91 6.47
CA MET A 217 35.52 7.55 5.43
C MET A 217 35.88 6.07 5.57
N ASN A 218 35.18 5.18 4.88
CA ASN A 218 35.69 3.84 4.67
C ASN A 218 36.38 3.79 3.30
N ILE A 219 37.67 4.16 3.31
CA ILE A 219 38.58 4.05 2.17
C ILE A 219 39.08 2.60 2.16
N PRO A 220 38.82 1.79 1.11
CA PRO A 220 39.59 0.57 0.87
C PRO A 220 41.01 0.88 0.40
#